data_AF-A0A934UUC6-F1
#
_entry.id   AF-A0A934UUC6-F1
#
_cell.length_a   1.000
_cell.length_b   1.000
_cell.length_c   1.000
_cell.angle_alpha   90.00
_cell.angle_beta   90.00
_cell.angle_gamma   90.00
#
_symmetry.space_group_name_H-M   'P 1'
#
loop_
_entity.id
_entity.type
_entity.pdbx_description
1 polymer ?
#
loop_
_entity_poly.entity_id
_entity_poly.type
_entity_poly.pdbx_seq_one_letter_code
_entity_poly.pdbx_strand_id
1 'polypeptide(L)'
;MSDLDDLHRDLGTVPRYSQRFVHAALGKTALGMKKSWQEHAAGPSGSHARGYPFSVDYDVTGDFPRYEAEVGPNLGRGQGALGILEDAPGGVSAAPQKARPKVVSDNEADFEKGLDKAVDDALRRAGL
;
A
#
# COMPACT_ATOMS: atom_id res chain seq x y z
N MET A 1 15.24 27.20 30.79
CA MET A 1 15.33 26.33 29.61
C MET A 1 15.13 27.24 28.41
N SER A 2 16.00 27.18 27.41
CA SER A 2 15.90 28.05 26.23
C SER A 2 15.02 27.42 25.15
N ASP A 3 14.38 28.23 24.31
CA ASP A 3 13.57 27.75 23.17
C ASP A 3 14.36 26.81 22.23
N LEU A 4 15.69 26.98 22.17
CA LEU A 4 16.58 26.11 21.40
C LEU A 4 16.72 24.71 22.02
N ASP A 5 16.73 24.61 23.36
CA ASP A 5 16.81 23.33 24.07
C ASP A 5 15.49 22.54 23.91
N ASP A 6 14.37 23.24 23.93
CA ASP A 6 13.05 22.64 23.70
C ASP A 6 12.93 22.16 22.25
N LEU A 7 13.34 22.96 21.25
CA LEU A 7 13.39 22.53 19.85
C LEU A 7 14.32 21.32 19.63
N HIS A 8 15.49 21.30 20.26
CA HIS A 8 16.43 20.18 20.16
C HIS A 8 15.83 18.88 20.72
N ARG A 9 15.17 18.97 21.87
CA ARG A 9 14.45 17.84 22.47
C ARG A 9 13.33 17.36 21.56
N ASP A 10 12.53 18.28 21.03
CA ASP A 10 11.34 17.95 20.25
C ASP A 10 11.75 17.28 18.92
N LEU A 11 12.75 17.83 18.21
CA LEU A 11 13.36 17.19 17.03
C LEU A 11 13.94 15.80 17.33
N GLY A 12 14.52 15.60 18.52
CA GLY A 12 14.99 14.29 18.97
C GLY A 12 13.87 13.25 19.18
N THR A 13 12.63 13.69 19.40
CA THR A 13 11.48 12.79 19.62
C THR A 13 10.63 12.55 18.38
N VAL A 14 10.68 13.43 17.37
CA VAL A 14 9.95 13.30 16.11
C VAL A 14 10.13 11.90 15.46
N PRO A 15 11.34 11.34 15.29
CA PRO A 15 11.52 10.02 14.67
C PRO A 15 10.74 8.89 15.38
N ARG A 16 10.67 8.94 16.72
CA ARG A 16 9.92 7.95 17.51
C ARG A 16 8.41 8.04 17.28
N TYR A 17 7.89 9.24 17.07
CA TYR A 17 6.47 9.43 16.80
C TYR A 17 6.12 9.18 15.33
N SER A 18 7.03 9.44 14.40
CA SER A 18 6.82 9.22 12.97
C SER A 18 6.60 7.74 12.61
N GLN A 19 7.29 6.81 13.29
CA GLN A 19 7.19 5.36 13.04
C GLN A 19 5.74 4.87 12.92
N ARG A 20 4.89 5.14 13.92
CA ARG A 20 3.50 4.65 13.92
C ARG A 20 2.66 5.26 12.81
N PHE A 21 2.94 6.51 12.46
CA PHE A 21 2.13 7.26 11.50
C PHE A 21 2.51 6.90 10.07
N VAL A 22 3.80 6.75 9.78
CA VAL A 22 4.29 6.27 8.48
C VAL A 22 3.80 4.84 8.23
N HIS A 23 3.92 3.95 9.22
CA HIS A 23 3.41 2.59 9.11
C HIS A 23 1.89 2.56 8.87
N ALA A 24 1.13 3.40 9.56
CA ALA A 24 -0.32 3.51 9.35
C ALA A 24 -0.69 4.07 7.97
N ALA A 25 0.03 5.08 7.47
CA ALA A 25 -0.17 5.64 6.14
C ALA A 25 0.08 4.58 5.06
N LEU A 26 1.21 3.88 5.14
CA LEU A 26 1.57 2.81 4.20
C LEU A 26 0.54 1.66 4.23
N GLY A 27 0.14 1.21 5.42
CA GLY A 27 -0.88 0.16 5.56
C GLY A 27 -2.25 0.56 4.98
N LYS A 28 -2.61 1.84 5.07
CA LYS A 28 -3.84 2.35 4.47
C LYS A 28 -3.75 2.38 2.94
N THR A 29 -2.63 2.83 2.38
CA THR A 29 -2.38 2.81 0.94
C THR A 29 -2.38 1.39 0.39
N ALA A 30 -1.69 0.45 1.05
CA ALA A 30 -1.66 -0.95 0.63
C ALA A 30 -3.06 -1.59 0.62
N LEU A 31 -3.89 -1.28 1.63
CA LEU A 31 -5.29 -1.69 1.66
C LEU A 31 -6.11 -1.07 0.52
N GLY A 32 -5.88 0.21 0.20
CA GLY A 32 -6.51 0.90 -0.93
C GLY A 32 -6.16 0.25 -2.26
N MET A 33 -4.87 -0.03 -2.48
CA MET A 33 -4.37 -0.72 -3.66
C MET A 33 -4.97 -2.13 -3.79
N LYS A 34 -5.05 -2.89 -2.69
CA LYS A 34 -5.72 -4.21 -2.69
C LYS A 34 -7.17 -4.10 -3.18
N LYS A 35 -7.94 -3.15 -2.64
CA LYS A 35 -9.35 -2.96 -3.03
C LYS A 35 -9.48 -2.54 -4.50
N SER A 36 -8.67 -1.58 -4.93
CA SER A 36 -8.63 -1.13 -6.33
C SER A 36 -8.31 -2.28 -7.28
N TRP A 37 -7.33 -3.12 -6.95
CA TRP A 37 -7.00 -4.30 -7.76
C TRP A 37 -8.16 -5.29 -7.77
N GLN A 38 -8.79 -5.56 -6.63
CA GLN A 38 -9.97 -6.43 -6.57
C GLN A 38 -11.09 -5.95 -7.48
N GLU A 39 -11.36 -4.65 -7.51
CA GLU A 39 -12.37 -4.03 -8.38
C GLU A 39 -12.00 -4.17 -9.86
N HIS A 40 -10.76 -3.84 -10.23
CA HIS A 40 -10.26 -3.96 -11.61
C HIS A 40 -10.23 -5.42 -12.09
N ALA A 41 -9.98 -6.36 -11.18
CA ALA A 41 -9.97 -7.79 -11.48
C ALA A 41 -11.38 -8.38 -11.57
N ALA A 42 -12.38 -7.83 -10.87
CA ALA A 42 -13.72 -8.43 -10.75
C ALA A 42 -14.45 -8.55 -12.09
N GLY A 43 -14.41 -7.52 -12.93
CA GLY A 43 -15.05 -7.52 -14.25
C GLY A 43 -14.44 -8.54 -15.21
N PRO A 44 -13.12 -8.44 -15.49
CA PRO A 44 -12.43 -9.34 -16.44
C PRO A 44 -12.36 -10.80 -15.99
N SER A 45 -12.44 -11.08 -14.68
CA SER A 45 -12.37 -12.45 -14.16
C SER A 45 -13.60 -13.30 -14.50
N GLY A 46 -14.75 -12.68 -14.79
CA GLY A 46 -15.95 -13.33 -15.29
C GLY A 46 -16.38 -14.59 -14.51
N SER A 47 -16.84 -15.62 -15.22
CA SER A 47 -17.22 -16.92 -14.64
C SER A 47 -16.04 -17.86 -14.38
N HIS A 48 -14.91 -17.66 -15.06
CA HIS A 48 -13.80 -18.62 -15.12
C HIS A 48 -12.71 -18.38 -14.05
N ALA A 49 -12.58 -17.15 -13.55
CA ALA A 49 -11.59 -16.76 -12.54
C ALA A 49 -12.23 -16.06 -11.33
N ARG A 50 -13.44 -16.47 -10.93
CA ARG A 50 -14.23 -15.82 -9.85
C ARG A 50 -13.47 -15.65 -8.53
N GLY A 51 -12.53 -16.54 -8.23
CA GLY A 51 -11.69 -16.50 -7.03
C GLY A 51 -10.45 -15.60 -7.16
N TYR A 52 -10.09 -15.16 -8.36
CA TYR A 52 -8.89 -14.37 -8.60
C TYR A 52 -8.89 -13.02 -7.85
N PRO A 53 -9.95 -12.19 -7.89
CA PRO A 53 -9.99 -10.96 -7.10
C PRO A 53 -9.76 -11.23 -5.61
N PHE A 54 -10.37 -12.28 -5.07
CA PHE A 54 -10.22 -12.64 -3.65
C PHE A 54 -8.83 -13.18 -3.28
N SER A 55 -7.99 -13.50 -4.27
CA SER A 55 -6.60 -13.89 -4.04
C SER A 55 -5.67 -12.71 -3.77
N VAL A 56 -6.06 -11.49 -4.18
CA VAL A 56 -5.25 -10.28 -3.94
C VAL A 56 -5.10 -10.05 -2.45
N ASP A 57 -3.85 -9.85 -2.02
CA ASP A 57 -3.52 -9.48 -0.66
C ASP A 57 -2.49 -8.36 -0.62
N TYR A 58 -2.19 -7.90 0.60
CA TYR A 58 -1.03 -7.06 0.84
C TYR A 58 -0.29 -7.50 2.10
N ASP A 59 0.99 -7.19 2.13
CA ASP A 59 1.83 -7.29 3.32
C ASP A 59 2.61 -5.99 3.51
N VAL A 60 2.85 -5.62 4.76
CA VAL A 60 3.67 -4.46 5.13
C VAL A 60 4.77 -4.96 6.03
N THR A 61 6.02 -4.79 5.59
CA THR A 61 7.21 -5.26 6.30
C THR A 61 8.20 -4.13 6.52
N GLY A 62 9.22 -4.41 7.33
CA GLY A 62 10.26 -3.46 7.67
C GLY A 62 10.01 -2.69 8.97
N ASP A 63 10.99 -1.87 9.32
CA ASP A 63 11.07 -1.10 10.56
C ASP A 63 11.51 0.33 10.26
N PHE A 64 11.12 1.28 11.11
CA PHE A 64 11.50 2.68 10.92
C PHE A 64 13.03 2.83 10.76
N PRO A 65 13.51 3.57 9.74
CA PRO A 65 12.78 4.40 8.79
C PRO A 65 12.42 3.71 7.46
N ARG A 66 12.68 2.41 7.31
CA ARG A 66 12.49 1.66 6.06
C ARG A 66 11.27 0.74 6.17
N TYR A 67 10.24 1.09 5.41
CA TYR A 67 9.08 0.23 5.23
C TYR A 67 8.94 -0.19 3.78
N GLU A 68 8.34 -1.34 3.59
CA GLU A 68 7.98 -1.89 2.29
C GLU A 68 6.55 -2.42 2.35
N ALA A 69 5.80 -2.22 1.27
CA ALA A 69 4.49 -2.80 1.11
C ALA A 69 4.40 -3.51 -0.23
N GLU A 70 4.03 -4.78 -0.19
CA GLU A 70 3.77 -5.57 -1.38
C GLU A 70 2.27 -5.76 -1.51
N VAL A 71 1.73 -5.58 -2.72
CA VAL A 71 0.32 -5.79 -3.04
C VAL A 71 0.24 -6.66 -4.28
N GLY A 72 -0.56 -7.74 -4.23
CA GLY A 72 -0.75 -8.60 -5.38
C GLY A 72 -1.42 -9.95 -5.07
N PRO A 73 -1.59 -10.82 -6.09
CA PRO A 73 -2.20 -12.14 -5.92
C PRO A 73 -1.36 -13.04 -5.00
N ASN A 74 -1.97 -13.53 -3.93
CA ASN A 74 -1.34 -14.50 -3.05
C ASN A 74 -1.39 -15.89 -3.69
N LEU A 75 -0.24 -16.37 -4.18
CA LEU A 75 -0.09 -17.65 -4.88
C LEU A 75 -0.52 -18.88 -4.06
N GLY A 76 -0.54 -18.77 -2.73
CA GLY A 76 -1.01 -19.83 -1.83
C GLY A 76 -2.54 -19.92 -1.70
N ARG A 77 -3.29 -18.97 -2.26
CA ARG A 77 -4.77 -19.01 -2.31
C ARG A 77 -5.24 -19.70 -3.58
N GLY A 78 -6.42 -20.33 -3.53
CA GLY A 78 -6.87 -21.29 -4.56
C GLY A 78 -6.80 -20.82 -6.02
N GLN A 79 -7.00 -19.53 -6.29
CA GLN A 79 -6.84 -18.93 -7.63
C GLN A 79 -5.75 -17.86 -7.70
N GLY A 80 -4.84 -17.80 -6.73
CA GLY A 80 -3.73 -16.85 -6.74
C GLY A 80 -2.69 -17.09 -7.83
N ALA A 81 -2.48 -18.34 -8.23
CA ALA A 81 -1.67 -18.70 -9.38
C ALA A 81 -2.21 -18.13 -10.71
N LEU A 82 -3.49 -17.70 -10.75
CA LEU A 82 -4.03 -16.96 -11.89
C LEU A 82 -3.51 -15.52 -11.97
N GLY A 83 -2.59 -15.09 -11.09
CA GLY A 83 -1.81 -13.86 -11.25
C GLY A 83 -1.06 -13.77 -12.59
N ILE A 84 -0.86 -14.90 -13.29
CA ILE A 84 -0.41 -14.90 -14.68
C ILE A 84 -1.36 -14.13 -15.63
N LEU A 85 -2.65 -13.97 -15.30
CA LEU A 85 -3.59 -13.15 -16.05
C LEU A 85 -3.18 -11.66 -16.09
N GLU A 86 -2.28 -11.21 -15.23
CA GLU A 86 -1.72 -9.85 -15.29
C GLU A 86 -0.67 -9.68 -16.39
N ASP A 87 0.15 -10.72 -16.59
CA ASP A 87 1.39 -10.65 -17.36
C ASP A 87 1.41 -11.55 -18.60
N ALA A 88 0.37 -12.37 -18.85
CA ALA A 88 0.39 -13.39 -19.91
C ALA A 88 0.56 -12.81 -21.33
N PRO A 89 1.61 -13.23 -22.08
CA PRO A 89 1.85 -12.81 -23.45
C PRO A 89 1.16 -13.72 -24.50
N GLY A 90 0.05 -14.39 -24.13
CA GLY A 90 -0.73 -15.22 -25.07
C GLY A 90 -0.77 -16.73 -24.83
N GLY A 91 -0.35 -17.23 -23.66
CA GLY A 91 -0.48 -18.66 -23.29
C GLY A 91 -1.83 -19.05 -22.67
N VAL A 92 -2.66 -18.07 -22.33
CA VAL A 92 -4.05 -18.22 -21.88
C VAL A 92 -4.90 -17.42 -22.84
N SER A 93 -6.05 -17.95 -23.27
CA SER A 93 -6.95 -17.28 -24.25
C SER A 93 -7.57 -15.96 -23.74
N ALA A 94 -7.18 -15.48 -22.57
CA ALA A 94 -7.65 -14.23 -21.97
C ALA A 94 -6.60 -13.13 -22.17
N ALA A 95 -7.05 -11.93 -22.56
CA ALA A 95 -6.19 -10.76 -22.63
C ALA A 95 -5.63 -10.42 -21.24
N PRO A 96 -4.35 -10.01 -21.13
CA PRO A 96 -3.77 -9.63 -19.85
C PRO A 96 -4.49 -8.43 -19.24
N GLN A 97 -4.84 -8.51 -17.95
CA GLN A 97 -5.63 -7.50 -17.24
C GLN A 97 -4.83 -6.21 -17.00
N LYS A 98 -3.52 -6.31 -16.78
CA LYS A 98 -2.61 -5.19 -16.51
C LYS A 98 -3.18 -4.22 -15.47
N ALA A 99 -3.71 -4.74 -14.37
CA ALA A 99 -4.31 -3.90 -13.33
C ALA A 99 -3.25 -3.06 -12.61
N ARG A 100 -2.00 -3.53 -12.51
CA ARG A 100 -0.92 -2.91 -11.73
C ARG A 100 -0.70 -1.41 -12.02
N PRO A 101 -0.49 -0.95 -13.27
CA PRO A 101 -0.22 0.48 -13.51
C PRO A 101 -1.41 1.36 -13.12
N LYS A 102 -2.64 0.87 -13.30
CA LYS A 102 -3.84 1.60 -12.92
C LYS A 102 -4.03 1.66 -11.41
N VAL A 103 -3.80 0.53 -10.72
CA VAL A 103 -3.86 0.47 -9.24
C VAL A 103 -2.87 1.45 -8.60
N VAL A 104 -1.66 1.55 -9.15
CA VAL A 104 -0.65 2.53 -8.69
C VAL A 104 -1.16 3.95 -8.90
N SER A 105 -1.57 4.28 -10.12
CA SER A 105 -2.06 5.63 -10.45
C SER A 105 -3.29 6.03 -9.62
N ASP A 106 -4.22 5.11 -9.37
CA ASP A 106 -5.44 5.36 -8.61
C ASP A 106 -5.16 5.64 -7.11
N ASN A 107 -3.98 5.25 -6.59
CA ASN A 107 -3.65 5.37 -5.15
C ASN A 107 -2.49 6.34 -4.85
N GLU A 108 -1.82 6.89 -5.86
CA GLU A 108 -0.66 7.79 -5.70
C GLU A 108 -1.01 9.04 -4.88
N ALA A 109 -2.09 9.74 -5.24
CA ALA A 109 -2.51 10.96 -4.53
C ALA A 109 -2.89 10.70 -3.06
N ASP A 110 -3.51 9.56 -2.78
CA ASP A 110 -3.88 9.18 -1.41
C ASP A 110 -2.67 8.74 -0.58
N PHE A 111 -1.64 8.19 -1.23
CA PHE A 111 -0.35 7.89 -0.60
C PHE A 111 0.37 9.17 -0.19
N GLU A 112 0.52 10.13 -1.10
CA GLU A 112 1.15 11.43 -0.81
C GLU A 112 0.44 12.13 0.35
N LYS A 113 -0.90 12.26 0.26
CA LYS A 113 -1.72 12.84 1.34
C LYS A 113 -1.59 12.06 2.65
N GLY A 114 -1.43 10.75 2.59
CA GLY A 114 -1.21 9.90 3.75
C GLY A 114 0.11 10.19 4.45
N LEU A 115 1.17 10.41 3.68
CA LEU A 115 2.50 10.79 4.18
C LEU A 115 2.49 12.19 4.79
N ASP A 116 1.89 13.17 4.11
CA ASP A 116 1.77 14.54 4.64
C ASP A 116 1.06 14.55 5.98
N LYS A 117 -0.06 13.83 6.08
CA LYS A 117 -0.78 13.68 7.35
C LYS A 117 0.06 12.98 8.41
N ALA A 118 0.85 11.97 8.03
CA ALA A 118 1.72 11.28 8.97
C ALA A 118 2.81 12.19 9.54
N VAL A 119 3.35 13.11 8.72
CA VAL A 119 4.27 14.15 9.15
C VAL A 119 3.58 15.12 10.11
N ASP A 120 2.41 15.65 9.73
CA ASP A 120 1.65 16.58 10.58
C ASP A 120 1.29 15.98 11.95
N ASP A 121 0.85 14.72 11.96
CA ASP A 121 0.49 14.02 13.19
C ASP A 121 1.73 13.74 14.06
N ALA A 122 2.91 13.50 13.45
CA ALA A 122 4.17 13.34 14.16
C ALA A 122 4.65 14.65 14.79
N LEU A 123 4.60 15.76 14.05
CA LEU A 123 4.97 17.10 14.54
C LEU A 123 4.07 17.53 15.69
N ARG A 124 2.75 17.43 15.51
CA ARG A 124 1.77 17.75 16.57
C ARG A 124 2.00 16.92 17.82
N ARG A 125 2.43 15.65 17.66
CA ARG A 125 2.73 14.78 18.81
C ARG A 125 4.02 15.15 19.53
N ALA A 126 5.00 15.68 18.81
CA ALA A 126 6.26 16.19 19.34
C ALA A 126 6.11 17.56 20.02
N GLY A 127 4.97 18.25 19.82
CA GLY A 127 4.71 19.59 20.38
C GLY A 127 5.06 20.74 19.45
N LEU A 128 5.26 20.44 18.16
CA LEU A 128 5.57 21.38 17.08
C LEU A 128 4.33 21.73 16.26
#